data_AF-A0A235IQV1-F1
#
_entry.id   AF-A0A235IQV1-F1
#
_cell.length_a   1.000
_cell.length_b   1.000
_cell.length_c   1.000
_cell.angle_alpha   90.00
_cell.angle_beta   90.00
_cell.angle_gamma   90.00
#
_symmetry.space_group_name_H-M   'P 1'
#
loop_
_entity.id
_entity.type
_entity.pdbx_description
1 polymer ?
#
loop_
_entity_poly.entity_id
_entity_poly.type
_entity_poly.pdbx_seq_one_letter_code
_entity_poly.pdbx_strand_id
1 'polypeptide(L)'
;MSKAVQEQVEQLFQAVKDLQSLEEIKPHCENFNEWINTNTNYSVKSLGTVLSRAGFYKKFKSLPLEQGKNAASVPKHDAQGNVTGNELKHYVFLLCGLDKKDWEERNETTRVSDRLLTAGEDGNTGIEINPETYLEVTSNLLASEHPHELAVGLIAATGRRPHEILARGKFTPIDGESYQVNFEGQGKKRGEKPVFKISTLFPASYIIERLNHLRKEPSTKSLLKEVANEFPTDVAAQNKAIEDKRGNSLRRVVQEYFGGKDSKEPLLNFRHGQEQNDCKALRAACACLVTERDCTGSLGAKMYFAACFLGHITPGEKISDSDLKHITTTLGYSDYYTTKPVGYPSAPEKEKLSNVRVTSSDLEAIRHLQEKLETPNQQSVINQLIESFNSRLDTAKQLQAAHQKLAQLEAQVKQLQETNNQLTDMNNQLQQEKDAMETTAQQPQTVTLNVTELDSWLEKKVIEVVNKVTLGGTIVPATTATPAKVAPPKEEIDWQAKTDAEVWGSKTTLAAVEKIRRSYQAICLYNDTVATGEGDRLAVTNQALRDLSGCNGLLVRDWIEQHKDEIISHNAKFGMENKKDPSNPASYANKGKDTDKILLLINDEFLSGEGFKAGRN
;
A
#
# COMPACT_ATOMS: atom_id res chain seq x y z
N MET A 1 22.58 -13.59 6.67
CA MET A 1 23.62 -14.01 5.68
C MET A 1 24.68 -12.96 5.37
N SER A 2 24.37 -11.67 5.15
CA SER A 2 25.39 -10.63 4.85
C SER A 2 26.55 -10.55 5.86
N LYS A 3 26.29 -10.83 7.14
CA LYS A 3 27.29 -10.79 8.22
C LYS A 3 28.30 -11.95 8.13
N ALA A 4 27.83 -13.16 7.80
CA ALA A 4 28.71 -14.31 7.62
C ALA A 4 29.69 -14.12 6.45
N VAL A 5 29.23 -13.54 5.33
CA VAL A 5 30.13 -13.19 4.22
C VAL A 5 31.12 -12.11 4.63
N GLN A 6 30.69 -11.11 5.39
CA GLN A 6 31.59 -10.07 5.90
C GLN A 6 32.68 -10.65 6.81
N GLU A 7 32.32 -11.59 7.69
CA GLU A 7 33.26 -12.31 8.55
C GLU A 7 34.22 -13.17 7.73
N GLN A 8 33.76 -13.86 6.69
CA GLN A 8 34.61 -14.65 5.80
C GLN A 8 35.55 -13.78 4.96
N VAL A 9 35.08 -12.62 4.49
CA VAL A 9 35.93 -11.63 3.83
C VAL A 9 37.00 -11.11 4.78
N GLU A 10 36.67 -10.92 6.06
CA GLU A 10 37.65 -10.54 7.08
C GLU A 10 38.66 -11.65 7.35
N GLN A 11 38.22 -12.91 7.47
CA GLN A 11 39.09 -14.06 7.65
C GLN A 11 40.08 -14.20 6.49
N LEU A 12 39.58 -14.11 5.24
CA LEU A 12 40.43 -14.10 4.06
C LEU A 12 41.42 -12.94 4.09
N PHE A 13 40.97 -11.73 4.41
CA PHE A 13 41.84 -10.56 4.48
C PHE A 13 42.97 -10.74 5.51
N GLN A 14 42.65 -11.19 6.73
CA GLN A 14 43.66 -11.41 7.76
C GLN A 14 44.63 -12.53 7.39
N ALA A 15 44.18 -13.57 6.68
CA ALA A 15 45.03 -14.67 6.26
C ALA A 15 46.03 -14.27 5.18
N VAL A 16 45.69 -13.34 4.28
CA VAL A 16 46.50 -13.05 3.09
C VAL A 16 47.19 -11.68 3.08
N LYS A 17 46.85 -10.76 4.00
CA LYS A 17 47.36 -9.37 4.00
C LYS A 17 48.88 -9.26 4.04
N ASP A 18 49.56 -10.21 4.67
CA ASP A 18 51.01 -10.21 4.87
C ASP A 18 51.75 -11.19 3.93
N LEU A 19 51.01 -11.98 3.14
CA LEU A 19 51.56 -12.97 2.22
C LEU A 19 52.12 -12.30 0.96
N GLN A 20 53.22 -12.85 0.45
CA GLN A 20 54.00 -12.24 -0.64
C GLN A 20 54.24 -13.19 -1.81
N SER A 21 53.49 -14.29 -1.90
CA SER A 21 53.55 -15.20 -3.04
C SER A 21 52.17 -15.72 -3.44
N LEU A 22 52.00 -16.00 -4.73
CA LEU A 22 50.79 -16.63 -5.27
C LEU A 22 50.51 -17.98 -4.59
N GLU A 23 51.57 -18.75 -4.33
CA GLU A 23 51.48 -20.12 -3.83
C GLU A 23 50.98 -20.17 -2.38
N GLU A 24 51.30 -19.15 -1.58
CA GLU A 24 50.75 -18.99 -0.23
C GLU A 24 49.32 -18.43 -0.26
N ILE A 25 49.00 -17.52 -1.19
CA ILE A 25 47.69 -16.85 -1.26
C ILE A 25 46.60 -17.77 -1.83
N LYS A 26 46.95 -18.63 -2.78
CA LYS A 26 46.01 -19.43 -3.57
C LYS A 26 45.15 -20.38 -2.73
N PRO A 27 45.68 -21.17 -1.78
CA PRO A 27 44.86 -22.06 -0.94
C PRO A 27 43.79 -21.31 -0.14
N HIS A 28 44.10 -20.11 0.35
CA HIS A 28 43.13 -19.28 1.07
C HIS A 28 42.01 -18.78 0.15
N CYS A 29 42.33 -18.46 -1.11
CA CYS A 29 41.35 -18.08 -2.11
C CYS A 29 40.42 -19.24 -2.50
N GLU A 30 40.99 -20.43 -2.68
CA GLU A 30 40.23 -21.65 -3.00
C GLU A 30 39.26 -22.01 -1.86
N ASN A 31 39.73 -22.01 -0.62
CA ASN A 31 38.89 -22.23 0.56
C ASN A 31 37.76 -21.20 0.67
N PHE A 32 38.04 -19.93 0.37
CA PHE A 32 37.01 -18.89 0.37
C PHE A 32 35.96 -19.12 -0.71
N ASN A 33 36.36 -19.49 -1.93
CA ASN A 33 35.43 -19.77 -3.02
C ASN A 33 34.60 -21.04 -2.76
N GLU A 34 35.22 -22.10 -2.24
CA GLU A 34 34.51 -23.31 -1.82
C GLU A 34 33.47 -22.96 -0.75
N TRP A 35 33.87 -22.19 0.27
CA TRP A 35 32.93 -21.75 1.29
C TRP A 35 31.76 -20.95 0.70
N ILE A 36 32.04 -19.99 -0.18
CA ILE A 36 31.00 -19.19 -0.85
C ILE A 36 30.05 -20.10 -1.63
N ASN A 37 30.56 -21.05 -2.40
CA ASN A 37 29.75 -21.93 -3.24
C ASN A 37 28.94 -22.96 -2.44
N THR A 38 29.46 -23.42 -1.30
CA THR A 38 28.81 -24.46 -0.48
C THR A 38 27.89 -23.89 0.60
N ASN A 39 28.23 -22.75 1.19
CA ASN A 39 27.53 -22.20 2.35
C ASN A 39 26.63 -21.01 2.00
N THR A 40 26.58 -20.62 0.73
CA THR A 40 25.69 -19.55 0.25
C THR A 40 24.93 -19.99 -0.99
N ASN A 41 23.81 -19.33 -1.25
CA ASN A 41 22.98 -19.52 -2.44
C ASN A 41 23.03 -18.30 -3.37
N TYR A 42 24.11 -17.51 -3.31
CA TYR A 42 24.25 -16.31 -4.12
C TYR A 42 24.47 -16.68 -5.59
N SER A 43 23.57 -16.24 -6.46
CA SER A 43 23.82 -16.30 -7.90
C SER A 43 25.00 -15.41 -8.29
N VAL A 44 25.66 -15.74 -9.40
CA VAL A 44 26.69 -14.91 -10.06
C VAL A 44 26.24 -13.45 -10.17
N LYS A 45 24.98 -13.22 -10.55
CA LYS A 45 24.35 -11.89 -10.65
C LYS A 45 24.32 -11.12 -9.32
N SER A 46 24.26 -11.80 -8.19
CA SER A 46 24.17 -11.18 -6.85
C SER A 46 25.51 -11.13 -6.10
N LEU A 47 26.40 -12.09 -6.35
CA LEU A 47 27.64 -12.31 -5.58
C LEU A 47 28.56 -11.08 -5.59
N GLY A 48 28.79 -10.46 -6.75
CA GLY A 48 29.61 -9.23 -6.83
C GLY A 48 29.07 -8.08 -5.97
N THR A 49 27.74 -7.93 -5.88
CA THR A 49 27.10 -6.93 -5.00
C THR A 49 27.37 -7.25 -3.53
N VAL A 50 27.26 -8.53 -3.17
CA VAL A 50 27.45 -9.00 -1.79
C VAL A 50 28.90 -8.81 -1.36
N LEU A 51 29.87 -9.22 -2.19
CA LEU A 51 31.29 -9.01 -1.93
C LEU A 51 31.64 -7.52 -1.79
N SER A 52 31.10 -6.68 -2.67
CA SER A 52 31.27 -5.22 -2.57
C SER A 52 30.71 -4.67 -1.25
N ARG A 53 29.52 -5.10 -0.84
CA ARG A 53 28.90 -4.72 0.45
C ARG A 53 29.69 -5.21 1.66
N ALA A 54 30.30 -6.39 1.57
CA ALA A 54 31.19 -6.93 2.60
C ALA A 54 32.56 -6.21 2.65
N GLY A 55 32.81 -5.25 1.77
CA GLY A 55 34.05 -4.48 1.75
C GLY A 55 35.23 -5.19 1.09
N PHE A 56 35.00 -6.34 0.44
CA PHE A 56 36.03 -7.17 -0.20
C PHE A 56 36.97 -6.33 -1.06
N TYR A 57 36.44 -5.62 -2.07
CA TYR A 57 37.25 -4.81 -2.98
C TYR A 57 37.97 -3.64 -2.30
N LYS A 58 37.37 -3.03 -1.27
CA LYS A 58 37.98 -1.91 -0.56
C LYS A 58 39.18 -2.36 0.28
N LYS A 59 39.08 -3.52 0.94
CA LYS A 59 40.12 -4.08 1.80
C LYS A 59 41.38 -4.44 1.01
N PHE A 60 41.25 -5.27 -0.01
CA PHE A 60 42.42 -5.72 -0.78
C PHE A 60 43.04 -4.62 -1.64
N LYS A 61 42.28 -3.59 -2.04
CA LYS A 61 42.82 -2.41 -2.73
C LYS A 61 43.69 -1.52 -1.84
N SER A 62 43.54 -1.62 -0.50
CA SER A 62 44.36 -0.85 0.44
C SER A 62 45.73 -1.46 0.73
N LEU A 63 45.98 -2.69 0.26
CA LEU A 63 47.27 -3.35 0.44
C LEU A 63 48.32 -2.79 -0.51
N PRO A 64 49.59 -2.66 -0.08
CA PRO A 64 50.69 -2.38 -0.98
C PRO A 64 50.85 -3.55 -1.96
N LEU A 65 50.98 -3.25 -3.25
CA LEU A 65 51.03 -4.26 -4.31
C LEU A 65 52.42 -4.31 -4.95
N GLU A 66 52.99 -5.50 -5.03
CA GLU A 66 54.25 -5.78 -5.72
C GLU A 66 54.04 -6.87 -6.79
N GLN A 67 54.46 -6.56 -8.01
CA GLN A 67 54.30 -7.46 -9.15
C GLN A 67 55.08 -8.75 -8.94
N GLY A 68 54.42 -9.90 -9.15
CA GLY A 68 55.03 -11.22 -9.01
C GLY A 68 55.16 -11.71 -7.57
N LYS A 69 54.75 -10.89 -6.58
CA LYS A 69 54.67 -11.28 -5.16
C LYS A 69 53.23 -11.49 -4.72
N ASN A 70 52.54 -10.42 -4.36
CA ASN A 70 51.14 -10.44 -3.94
C ASN A 70 50.18 -9.91 -5.03
N ALA A 71 50.69 -9.48 -6.18
CA ALA A 71 49.89 -8.93 -7.27
C ALA A 71 50.37 -9.37 -8.66
N ALA A 72 49.43 -9.41 -9.62
CA ALA A 72 49.72 -9.57 -11.04
C ALA A 72 49.42 -8.28 -11.81
N SER A 73 50.19 -8.06 -12.88
CA SER A 73 49.92 -7.02 -13.87
C SER A 73 48.81 -7.48 -14.81
N VAL A 74 47.70 -6.76 -14.85
CA VAL A 74 46.57 -7.01 -15.73
C VAL A 74 46.34 -5.84 -16.70
N PRO A 75 46.02 -6.12 -17.97
CA PRO A 75 45.77 -5.09 -18.97
C PRO A 75 44.49 -4.29 -18.66
N LYS A 76 44.61 -2.97 -18.75
CA LYS A 76 43.49 -2.02 -18.81
C LYS A 76 43.03 -1.91 -20.25
N HIS A 77 41.73 -1.98 -20.46
CA HIS A 77 41.14 -1.83 -21.78
C HIS A 77 40.34 -0.53 -21.86
N ASP A 78 40.33 0.12 -23.02
CA ASP A 78 39.36 1.16 -23.34
C ASP A 78 37.97 0.57 -23.64
N ALA A 79 37.01 1.44 -23.94
CA ALA A 79 35.63 1.05 -24.29
C ALA A 79 35.54 0.23 -25.59
N GLN A 80 36.59 0.22 -26.41
CA GLN A 80 36.70 -0.51 -27.66
C GLN A 80 37.45 -1.84 -27.49
N GLY A 81 37.90 -2.15 -26.26
CA GLY A 81 38.65 -3.36 -25.95
C GLY A 81 40.13 -3.28 -26.29
N ASN A 82 40.68 -2.11 -26.62
CA ASN A 82 42.12 -1.94 -26.83
C ASN A 82 42.85 -1.77 -25.51
N VAL A 83 44.04 -2.35 -25.40
CA VAL A 83 44.87 -2.22 -24.21
C VAL A 83 45.43 -0.79 -24.11
N THR A 84 45.05 -0.07 -23.06
CA THR A 84 45.49 1.32 -22.78
C THR A 84 46.61 1.41 -21.75
N GLY A 85 46.95 0.29 -21.10
CA GLY A 85 48.01 0.20 -20.10
C GLY A 85 47.83 -1.03 -19.23
N ASN A 86 48.55 -1.08 -18.11
CA ASN A 86 48.44 -2.14 -17.12
C ASN A 86 48.10 -1.58 -15.73
N GLU A 87 47.43 -2.37 -14.89
CA GLU A 87 47.36 -2.16 -13.44
C GLU A 87 47.79 -3.40 -12.67
N LEU A 88 48.34 -3.18 -11.48
CA LEU A 88 48.53 -4.27 -10.53
C LEU A 88 47.22 -4.57 -9.81
N LYS A 89 46.84 -5.84 -9.77
CA LYS A 89 45.75 -6.36 -8.94
C LYS A 89 46.28 -7.42 -8.00
N HIS A 90 45.90 -7.32 -6.72
CA HIS A 90 46.17 -8.36 -5.74
C HIS A 90 45.62 -9.71 -6.23
N TYR A 91 46.34 -10.81 -5.99
CA TYR A 91 45.95 -12.14 -6.48
C TYR A 91 44.54 -12.57 -6.04
N VAL A 92 44.10 -12.14 -4.85
CA VAL A 92 42.72 -12.34 -4.37
C VAL A 92 41.66 -11.83 -5.36
N PHE A 93 41.89 -10.75 -6.10
CA PHE A 93 40.94 -10.28 -7.12
C PHE A 93 40.90 -11.11 -8.38
N LEU A 94 41.95 -11.88 -8.63
CA LEU A 94 42.07 -12.75 -9.80
C LEU A 94 41.54 -14.16 -9.48
N LEU A 95 41.63 -14.55 -8.22
CA LEU A 95 41.30 -15.90 -7.77
C LEU A 95 39.94 -15.99 -7.08
N CYS A 96 39.39 -14.91 -6.49
CA CYS A 96 38.13 -14.93 -5.76
C CYS A 96 37.04 -14.07 -6.41
N GLY A 97 35.79 -14.52 -6.28
CA GLY A 97 34.61 -13.77 -6.68
C GLY A 97 34.19 -14.04 -8.13
N LEU A 98 33.81 -12.98 -8.86
CA LEU A 98 33.34 -13.07 -10.24
C LEU A 98 34.52 -13.02 -11.21
N ASP A 99 34.51 -13.90 -12.21
CA ASP A 99 35.50 -13.84 -13.29
C ASP A 99 35.20 -12.68 -14.26
N LYS A 100 36.06 -12.48 -15.27
CA LYS A 100 35.90 -11.39 -16.25
C LYS A 100 34.58 -11.52 -17.03
N LYS A 101 34.21 -12.74 -17.43
CA LYS A 101 33.00 -13.02 -18.21
C LYS A 101 31.75 -12.76 -17.36
N ASP A 102 31.77 -13.19 -16.10
CA ASP A 102 30.70 -12.92 -15.13
C ASP A 102 30.51 -11.42 -14.88
N TRP A 103 31.62 -10.65 -14.86
CA TRP A 103 31.57 -9.18 -14.74
C TRP A 103 31.01 -8.51 -15.98
N GLU A 104 31.38 -8.98 -17.17
CA GLU A 104 30.86 -8.48 -18.45
C GLU A 104 29.37 -8.79 -18.57
N GLU A 105 28.96 -10.06 -18.39
CA GLU A 105 27.56 -10.49 -18.41
C GLU A 105 26.70 -9.75 -17.36
N ARG A 106 27.26 -9.49 -16.17
CA ARG A 106 26.57 -8.70 -15.14
C ARG A 106 26.37 -7.23 -15.53
N ASN A 107 27.34 -6.64 -16.23
CA ASN A 107 27.32 -5.23 -16.60
C ASN A 107 26.59 -4.96 -17.92
N GLU A 108 26.35 -6.00 -18.72
CA GLU A 108 25.39 -6.00 -19.84
C GLU A 108 23.95 -5.91 -19.31
N THR A 109 23.56 -4.71 -18.83
CA THR A 109 22.18 -4.44 -18.39
C THR A 109 21.42 -3.75 -19.51
N THR A 110 20.41 -4.41 -20.06
CA THR A 110 19.43 -3.83 -21.00
C THR A 110 18.30 -3.10 -20.28
N ARG A 111 18.29 -3.10 -18.94
CA ARG A 111 17.13 -2.61 -18.15
C ARG A 111 16.67 -1.19 -18.52
N VAL A 112 17.59 -0.27 -18.84
CA VAL A 112 17.21 1.09 -19.23
C VAL A 112 16.67 1.13 -20.65
N SER A 113 17.29 0.42 -21.59
CA SER A 113 16.78 0.33 -22.97
C SER A 113 15.41 -0.36 -22.98
N ASP A 114 15.24 -1.44 -22.23
CA ASP A 114 13.98 -2.19 -22.17
C ASP A 114 12.84 -1.31 -21.62
N ARG A 115 13.12 -0.46 -20.63
CA ARG A 115 12.13 0.50 -20.10
C ARG A 115 11.68 1.54 -21.12
N LEU A 116 12.56 1.95 -22.02
CA LEU A 116 12.29 3.03 -22.97
C LEU A 116 11.79 2.53 -24.31
N LEU A 117 12.14 1.30 -24.69
CA LEU A 117 11.90 0.75 -26.03
C LEU A 117 10.82 -0.34 -26.04
N THR A 118 10.45 -0.90 -24.89
CA THR A 118 9.32 -1.84 -24.85
C THR A 118 8.02 -1.09 -25.07
N ALA A 119 7.32 -1.43 -26.15
CA ALA A 119 6.00 -0.92 -26.40
C ALA A 119 4.97 -1.59 -25.46
N GLY A 120 4.00 -0.80 -24.98
CA GLY A 120 2.83 -1.28 -24.28
C GLY A 120 1.84 -2.00 -25.20
N GLU A 121 0.74 -2.48 -24.63
CA GLU A 121 -0.35 -3.13 -25.40
C GLU A 121 -0.98 -2.19 -26.44
N ASP A 122 -0.89 -0.88 -26.20
CA ASP A 122 -1.34 0.19 -27.09
C ASP A 122 -0.34 0.55 -28.19
N GLY A 123 0.83 -0.11 -28.22
CA GLY A 123 1.90 0.14 -29.19
C GLY A 123 2.76 1.37 -28.88
N ASN A 124 2.46 2.13 -27.82
CA ASN A 124 3.25 3.29 -27.41
C ASN A 124 4.44 2.87 -26.54
N THR A 125 5.50 3.66 -26.55
CA THR A 125 6.64 3.47 -25.66
C THR A 125 6.55 4.42 -24.47
N GLY A 126 6.88 3.92 -23.28
CA GLY A 126 6.75 4.65 -22.02
C GLY A 126 5.38 4.51 -21.37
N ILE A 127 5.23 5.14 -20.21
CA ILE A 127 4.07 5.01 -19.34
C ILE A 127 3.40 6.38 -19.21
N GLU A 128 2.15 6.48 -19.64
CA GLU A 128 1.37 7.70 -19.44
C GLU A 128 1.01 7.88 -17.96
N ILE A 129 1.20 9.10 -17.45
CA ILE A 129 0.74 9.52 -16.13
C ILE A 129 -0.40 10.52 -16.33
N ASN A 130 -1.49 10.34 -15.60
CA ASN A 130 -2.50 11.39 -15.45
C ASN A 130 -2.03 12.39 -14.36
N PRO A 131 -1.70 13.65 -14.70
CA PRO A 131 -1.18 14.61 -13.73
C PRO A 131 -2.17 14.93 -12.61
N GLU A 132 -3.46 15.01 -12.91
CA GLU A 132 -4.49 15.43 -11.94
C GLU A 132 -4.60 14.44 -10.78
N THR A 133 -4.74 13.15 -11.09
CA THR A 133 -4.85 12.09 -10.07
C THR A 133 -3.54 11.93 -9.29
N TYR A 134 -2.38 12.06 -9.95
CA TYR A 134 -1.09 12.04 -9.27
C TYR A 134 -0.95 13.20 -8.29
N LEU A 135 -1.33 14.41 -8.70
CA LEU A 135 -1.28 15.60 -7.84
C LEU A 135 -2.28 15.48 -6.69
N GLU A 136 -3.49 15.00 -6.92
CA GLU A 136 -4.49 14.78 -5.87
C GLU A 136 -3.99 13.82 -4.78
N VAL A 137 -3.53 12.64 -5.16
CA VAL A 137 -2.98 11.66 -4.21
C VAL A 137 -1.75 12.21 -3.48
N THR A 138 -0.88 12.93 -4.19
CA THR A 138 0.29 13.58 -3.57
C THR A 138 -0.15 14.64 -2.55
N SER A 139 -1.21 15.40 -2.84
CA SER A 139 -1.77 16.39 -1.92
C SER A 139 -2.27 15.74 -0.63
N ASN A 140 -3.03 14.64 -0.76
CA ASN A 140 -3.56 13.88 0.37
C ASN A 140 -2.43 13.34 1.27
N LEU A 141 -1.39 12.77 0.65
CA LEU A 141 -0.22 12.29 1.39
C LEU A 141 0.57 13.41 2.06
N LEU A 142 0.69 14.58 1.43
CA LEU A 142 1.31 15.75 2.04
C LEU A 142 0.49 16.27 3.24
N ALA A 143 -0.84 16.13 3.22
CA ALA A 143 -1.70 16.52 4.33
C ALA A 143 -1.73 15.49 5.47
N SER A 144 -1.28 14.25 5.23
CA SER A 144 -1.27 13.19 6.24
C SER A 144 -0.35 13.51 7.43
N GLU A 145 -0.83 13.13 8.61
CA GLU A 145 -0.07 13.18 9.87
C GLU A 145 0.75 11.90 10.11
N HIS A 146 0.49 10.84 9.33
CA HIS A 146 1.29 9.61 9.41
C HIS A 146 2.67 9.85 8.75
N PRO A 147 3.79 9.61 9.46
CA PRO A 147 5.11 10.03 9.00
C PRO A 147 5.56 9.35 7.71
N HIS A 148 5.14 8.11 7.45
CA HIS A 148 5.52 7.41 6.21
C HIS A 148 4.71 7.92 5.01
N GLU A 149 3.43 8.25 5.20
CA GLU A 149 2.60 8.88 4.16
C GLU A 149 3.15 10.25 3.81
N LEU A 150 3.41 11.08 4.82
CA LEU A 150 4.02 12.40 4.64
C LEU A 150 5.37 12.33 3.91
N ALA A 151 6.23 11.35 4.27
CA ALA A 151 7.49 11.13 3.59
C ALA A 151 7.30 10.74 2.11
N VAL A 152 6.33 9.87 1.79
CA VAL A 152 6.01 9.51 0.41
C VAL A 152 5.44 10.70 -0.36
N GLY A 153 4.55 11.50 0.24
CA GLY A 153 4.05 12.75 -0.36
C GLY A 153 5.17 13.73 -0.71
N LEU A 154 6.13 13.92 0.21
CA LEU A 154 7.32 14.75 -0.04
C LEU A 154 8.21 14.20 -1.16
N ILE A 155 8.38 12.87 -1.24
CA ILE A 155 9.12 12.22 -2.34
C ILE A 155 8.39 12.45 -3.67
N ALA A 156 7.08 12.23 -3.72
CA ALA A 156 6.24 12.40 -4.90
C ALA A 156 6.22 13.85 -5.39
N ALA A 157 6.26 14.83 -4.48
CA ALA A 157 6.20 16.26 -4.80
C ALA A 157 7.54 16.91 -5.19
N THR A 158 8.67 16.30 -4.82
CA THR A 158 10.02 16.89 -5.02
C THR A 158 10.97 16.00 -5.83
N GLY A 159 10.57 14.76 -6.08
CA GLY A 159 11.37 13.74 -6.72
C GLY A 159 12.65 13.39 -5.95
N ARG A 160 12.81 13.78 -4.68
CA ARG A 160 14.02 13.47 -3.89
C ARG A 160 14.05 12.02 -3.43
N ARG A 161 15.23 11.48 -3.15
CA ARG A 161 15.41 10.10 -2.67
C ARG A 161 14.91 9.96 -1.23
N PRO A 162 14.50 8.75 -0.78
CA PRO A 162 14.02 8.55 0.59
C PRO A 162 14.96 9.08 1.68
N HIS A 163 16.25 8.76 1.62
CA HIS A 163 17.23 9.25 2.59
C HIS A 163 17.49 10.77 2.50
N GLU A 164 17.24 11.39 1.33
CA GLU A 164 17.31 12.85 1.18
C GLU A 164 16.15 13.48 1.97
N ILE A 165 14.91 13.03 1.77
CA ILE A 165 13.74 13.54 2.50
C ILE A 165 13.87 13.29 4.01
N LEU A 166 14.10 12.04 4.41
CA LEU A 166 14.11 11.65 5.82
C LEU A 166 15.25 12.31 6.62
N ALA A 167 16.42 12.56 6.03
CA ALA A 167 17.62 12.83 6.83
C ALA A 167 18.54 13.98 6.37
N ARG A 168 18.59 14.34 5.09
CA ARG A 168 19.70 15.17 4.56
C ARG A 168 19.27 16.43 3.83
N GLY A 169 18.23 16.30 3.02
CA GLY A 169 17.76 17.32 2.10
C GLY A 169 17.43 18.61 2.82
N LYS A 170 17.91 19.75 2.39
CA LYS A 170 17.39 21.02 2.90
C LYS A 170 16.77 21.76 1.74
N PHE A 171 15.58 22.30 1.99
CA PHE A 171 14.89 23.17 1.07
C PHE A 171 14.89 24.57 1.67
N THR A 172 15.42 25.53 0.93
CA THR A 172 15.31 26.95 1.27
C THR A 172 14.52 27.66 0.18
N PRO A 173 13.65 28.61 0.55
CA PRO A 173 12.82 29.31 -0.41
C PRO A 173 13.69 30.15 -1.37
N ILE A 174 13.17 30.41 -2.55
CA ILE A 174 13.74 31.36 -3.51
C ILE A 174 12.76 32.52 -3.64
N ASP A 175 13.24 33.74 -3.40
CA ASP A 175 12.39 34.93 -3.43
C ASP A 175 11.78 35.12 -4.82
N GLY A 176 10.44 35.26 -4.86
CA GLY A 176 9.68 35.42 -6.10
C GLY A 176 9.36 34.12 -6.84
N GLU A 177 9.86 32.96 -6.41
CA GLU A 177 9.62 31.67 -7.09
C GLU A 177 8.81 30.70 -6.20
N SER A 178 7.48 30.81 -6.26
CA SER A 178 6.57 30.08 -5.34
C SER A 178 6.60 28.55 -5.43
N TYR A 179 7.15 27.96 -6.49
CA TYR A 179 7.22 26.50 -6.72
C TYR A 179 8.66 26.02 -6.94
N GLN A 180 9.65 26.82 -6.52
CA GLN A 180 11.06 26.45 -6.65
C GLN A 180 11.76 26.64 -5.30
N VAL A 181 12.73 25.77 -5.04
CA VAL A 181 13.54 25.78 -3.82
C VAL A 181 15.00 25.56 -4.17
N ASN A 182 15.89 26.15 -3.37
CA ASN A 182 17.28 25.72 -3.34
C ASN A 182 17.37 24.43 -2.54
N PHE A 183 17.93 23.39 -3.15
CA PHE A 183 18.12 22.08 -2.56
C PHE A 183 19.58 21.83 -2.22
N GLU A 184 19.85 21.49 -0.95
CA GLU A 184 21.14 20.98 -0.45
C GLU A 184 20.97 19.51 -0.04
N GLY A 185 22.06 18.73 -0.09
CA GLY A 185 22.09 17.39 0.51
C GLY A 185 21.83 16.26 -0.49
N GLN A 186 22.16 16.49 -1.76
CA GLN A 186 22.10 15.48 -2.82
C GLN A 186 22.87 14.20 -2.44
N GLY A 187 22.17 13.07 -2.47
CA GLY A 187 22.77 11.76 -2.25
C GLY A 187 23.66 11.31 -3.41
N LYS A 188 24.59 10.40 -3.12
CA LYS A 188 25.48 9.74 -4.10
C LYS A 188 26.46 10.67 -4.85
N LYS A 189 26.66 11.92 -4.43
CA LYS A 189 27.80 12.74 -4.87
C LYS A 189 28.98 12.51 -3.93
N ARG A 190 30.20 12.44 -4.49
CA ARG A 190 31.45 12.34 -3.73
C ARG A 190 32.01 13.75 -3.57
N GLY A 191 32.38 14.13 -2.35
CA GLY A 191 32.98 15.44 -2.09
C GLY A 191 31.94 16.54 -1.89
N GLU A 192 31.94 17.52 -2.79
CA GLU A 192 31.16 18.76 -2.64
C GLU A 192 29.67 18.51 -2.46
N LYS A 193 29.05 19.40 -1.67
CA LYS A 193 27.61 19.42 -1.38
C LYS A 193 26.98 20.54 -2.22
N PRO A 194 26.60 20.27 -3.48
CA PRO A 194 26.03 21.31 -4.32
C PRO A 194 24.71 21.80 -3.73
N VAL A 195 24.50 23.11 -3.79
CA VAL A 195 23.21 23.75 -3.59
C VAL A 195 22.72 24.19 -4.96
N PHE A 196 21.54 23.72 -5.36
CA PHE A 196 21.01 24.05 -6.68
C PHE A 196 19.49 24.19 -6.65
N LYS A 197 18.98 25.00 -7.57
CA LYS A 197 17.55 25.21 -7.76
C LYS A 197 16.87 23.94 -8.28
N ILE A 198 15.74 23.58 -7.66
CA ILE A 198 14.82 22.56 -8.16
C ILE A 198 13.39 23.06 -8.13
N SER A 199 12.57 22.55 -9.04
CA SER A 199 11.12 22.73 -9.01
C SER A 199 10.43 21.78 -8.01
N THR A 200 9.27 22.18 -7.51
CA THR A 200 8.38 21.34 -6.68
C THR A 200 6.98 21.32 -7.28
N LEU A 201 6.25 20.21 -7.12
CA LEU A 201 4.88 20.09 -7.63
C LEU A 201 3.87 20.94 -6.84
N PHE A 202 4.19 21.26 -5.59
CA PHE A 202 3.40 22.11 -4.68
C PHE A 202 4.19 23.35 -4.26
N PRO A 203 3.55 24.37 -3.66
CA PRO A 203 4.23 25.58 -3.25
C PRO A 203 5.42 25.31 -2.34
N ALA A 204 6.54 25.96 -2.61
CA ALA A 204 7.81 25.84 -1.91
C ALA A 204 7.65 26.01 -0.39
N SER A 205 6.87 27.02 0.03
CA SER A 205 6.57 27.27 1.44
C SER A 205 5.88 26.08 2.11
N TYR A 206 4.91 25.46 1.44
CA TYR A 206 4.19 24.29 1.94
C TYR A 206 5.09 23.05 2.02
N ILE A 207 5.92 22.80 1.00
CA ILE A 207 6.90 21.70 1.02
C ILE A 207 7.90 21.85 2.16
N ILE A 208 8.43 23.06 2.37
CA ILE A 208 9.36 23.35 3.47
C ILE A 208 8.69 23.12 4.82
N GLU A 209 7.45 23.58 4.97
CA GLU A 209 6.67 23.37 6.18
C GLU A 209 6.45 21.89 6.49
N ARG A 210 5.95 21.12 5.52
CA ARG A 210 5.68 19.69 5.67
C ARG A 210 6.95 18.87 5.88
N LEU A 211 8.07 19.24 5.25
CA LEU A 211 9.38 18.63 5.56
C LEU A 211 9.79 18.90 7.02
N ASN A 212 9.61 20.13 7.50
CA ASN A 212 9.91 20.47 8.88
C ASN A 212 9.00 19.72 9.87
N HIS A 213 7.74 19.50 9.51
CA HIS A 213 6.81 18.68 10.28
C HIS A 213 7.32 17.23 10.42
N LEU A 214 7.62 16.58 9.28
CA LEU A 214 8.17 15.23 9.25
C LEU A 214 9.44 15.09 10.11
N ARG A 215 10.34 16.08 10.06
CA ARG A 215 11.60 16.05 10.82
C ARG A 215 11.45 16.33 12.32
N LYS A 216 10.33 16.93 12.71
CA LYS A 216 10.01 17.17 14.12
C LYS A 216 9.33 15.97 14.77
N GLU A 217 8.76 15.07 13.97
CA GLU A 217 8.07 13.86 14.39
C GLU A 217 8.98 12.95 15.24
N PRO A 218 8.50 12.44 16.40
CA PRO A 218 9.33 11.68 17.35
C PRO A 218 10.01 10.44 16.78
N SER A 219 9.30 9.61 16.02
CA SER A 219 9.82 8.36 15.46
C SER A 219 10.93 8.60 14.43
N THR A 220 10.82 9.70 13.67
CA THR A 220 11.82 10.13 12.69
C THR A 220 13.06 10.65 13.42
N LYS A 221 12.91 11.48 14.44
CA LYS A 221 14.03 11.92 15.29
C LYS A 221 14.76 10.75 15.95
N SER A 222 14.01 9.80 16.50
CA SER A 222 14.58 8.61 17.16
C SER A 222 15.41 7.79 16.18
N LEU A 223 14.87 7.51 14.98
CA LEU A 223 15.60 6.81 13.93
C LEU A 223 16.91 7.51 13.57
N LEU A 224 16.87 8.83 13.34
CA LEU A 224 18.06 9.58 12.93
C LEU A 224 19.12 9.58 14.02
N LYS A 225 18.73 9.66 15.29
CA LYS A 225 19.64 9.57 16.44
C LYS A 225 20.27 8.18 16.55
N GLU A 226 19.47 7.12 16.43
CA GLU A 226 19.94 5.74 16.46
C GLU A 226 20.94 5.46 15.34
N VAL A 227 20.62 5.84 14.11
CA VAL A 227 21.50 5.63 12.94
C VAL A 227 22.79 6.46 13.05
N ALA A 228 22.71 7.69 13.57
CA ALA A 228 23.90 8.50 13.80
C ALA A 228 24.81 7.90 14.88
N ASN A 229 24.23 7.27 15.92
CA ASN A 229 25.01 6.55 16.93
C ASN A 229 25.64 5.26 16.38
N GLU A 230 24.92 4.53 15.54
CA GLU A 230 25.40 3.29 14.90
C GLU A 230 26.53 3.57 13.90
N PHE A 231 26.45 4.67 13.15
CA PHE A 231 27.43 5.04 12.13
C PHE A 231 27.84 6.52 12.22
N PRO A 232 28.65 6.94 13.21
CA PRO A 232 28.90 8.37 13.49
C PRO A 232 29.51 9.17 12.33
N THR A 233 30.38 8.56 11.53
CA THR A 233 31.15 9.24 10.48
C THR A 233 30.85 8.74 9.07
N ASP A 234 30.16 7.60 8.92
CA ASP A 234 29.88 7.00 7.61
C ASP A 234 28.49 7.36 7.10
N VAL A 235 28.41 8.47 6.36
CA VAL A 235 27.17 8.97 5.76
C VAL A 235 26.54 7.95 4.80
N ALA A 236 27.33 7.16 4.09
CA ALA A 236 26.81 6.16 3.17
C ALA A 236 26.16 5.01 3.93
N ALA A 237 26.78 4.56 5.02
CA ALA A 237 26.20 3.58 5.92
C ALA A 237 24.95 4.12 6.62
N GLN A 238 24.94 5.38 7.07
CA GLN A 238 23.74 6.01 7.63
C GLN A 238 22.58 6.02 6.63
N ASN A 239 22.82 6.47 5.39
CA ASN A 239 21.78 6.52 4.36
C ASN A 239 21.23 5.12 4.07
N LYS A 240 22.10 4.11 4.02
CA LYS A 240 21.71 2.72 3.86
C LYS A 240 20.88 2.22 5.05
N ALA A 241 21.29 2.48 6.27
CA ALA A 241 20.55 2.07 7.47
C ALA A 241 19.16 2.71 7.53
N ILE A 242 19.03 3.97 7.12
CA ILE A 242 17.72 4.63 6.99
C ILE A 242 16.85 3.93 5.93
N GLU A 243 17.41 3.62 4.75
CA GLU A 243 16.71 2.89 3.70
C GLU A 243 16.32 1.47 4.15
N ASP A 244 17.18 0.76 4.87
CA ASP A 244 16.90 -0.60 5.35
C ASP A 244 15.80 -0.58 6.44
N LYS A 245 15.84 0.39 7.37
CA LYS A 245 14.88 0.49 8.50
C LYS A 245 13.52 1.08 8.09
N ARG A 246 13.44 1.93 7.06
CA ARG A 246 12.19 2.59 6.63
C ARG A 246 11.72 2.25 5.22
N GLY A 247 12.56 1.64 4.40
CA GLY A 247 12.28 1.42 2.98
C GLY A 247 11.06 0.54 2.72
N ASN A 248 10.83 -0.48 3.55
CA ASN A 248 9.62 -1.31 3.43
C ASN A 248 8.35 -0.54 3.81
N SER A 249 8.39 0.27 4.87
CA SER A 249 7.25 1.10 5.27
C SER A 249 6.87 2.12 4.19
N LEU A 250 7.87 2.79 3.60
CA LEU A 250 7.64 3.69 2.48
C LEU A 250 7.11 2.93 1.25
N ARG A 251 7.66 1.75 0.94
CA ARG A 251 7.19 0.93 -0.17
C ARG A 251 5.72 0.54 -0.01
N ARG A 252 5.29 0.15 1.19
CA ARG A 252 3.88 -0.19 1.46
C ARG A 252 2.95 0.99 1.13
N VAL A 253 3.29 2.19 1.59
CA VAL A 253 2.53 3.40 1.25
C VAL A 253 2.56 3.66 -0.26
N VAL A 254 3.69 3.50 -0.94
CA VAL A 254 3.72 3.65 -2.41
C VAL A 254 2.80 2.65 -3.10
N GLN A 255 2.77 1.39 -2.64
CA GLN A 255 1.91 0.36 -3.21
C GLN A 255 0.43 0.67 -2.98
N GLU A 256 0.08 1.09 -1.77
CA GLU A 256 -1.28 1.42 -1.38
C GLU A 256 -1.85 2.59 -2.18
N TYR A 257 -1.08 3.66 -2.37
CA TYR A 257 -1.58 4.89 -2.99
C TYR A 257 -1.27 5.03 -4.49
N PHE A 258 -0.18 4.43 -4.97
CA PHE A 258 0.27 4.55 -6.37
C PHE A 258 0.19 3.23 -7.15
N GLY A 259 -0.06 2.10 -6.49
CA GLY A 259 -0.22 0.79 -7.12
C GLY A 259 0.81 -0.25 -6.67
N GLY A 260 0.32 -1.38 -6.17
CA GLY A 260 1.07 -2.56 -5.77
C GLY A 260 0.75 -3.77 -6.63
N LYS A 261 1.40 -4.91 -6.35
CA LYS A 261 1.31 -6.13 -7.16
C LYS A 261 -0.12 -6.63 -7.41
N ASP A 262 -1.00 -6.42 -6.44
CA ASP A 262 -2.40 -6.87 -6.48
C ASP A 262 -3.37 -5.77 -6.94
N SER A 263 -2.87 -4.58 -7.29
CA SER A 263 -3.68 -3.47 -7.79
C SER A 263 -4.18 -3.78 -9.19
N LYS A 264 -5.50 -3.92 -9.34
CA LYS A 264 -6.16 -4.11 -10.65
C LYS A 264 -5.99 -2.89 -11.56
N GLU A 265 -6.02 -1.70 -10.98
CA GLU A 265 -5.86 -0.42 -11.66
C GLU A 265 -4.87 0.45 -10.86
N PRO A 266 -3.55 0.27 -11.05
CA PRO A 266 -2.56 1.06 -10.36
C PRO A 266 -2.58 2.50 -10.89
N LEU A 267 -2.49 3.50 -10.01
CA LEU A 267 -2.43 4.91 -10.41
C LEU A 267 -1.21 5.20 -11.29
N LEU A 268 -0.07 4.58 -10.98
CA LEU A 268 1.09 4.54 -11.86
C LEU A 268 1.26 3.13 -12.40
N ASN A 269 1.28 2.95 -13.72
CA ASN A 269 1.66 1.65 -14.28
C ASN A 269 3.11 1.31 -13.91
N PHE A 270 3.36 0.01 -13.77
CA PHE A 270 4.65 -0.49 -13.32
C PHE A 270 5.71 -0.31 -14.40
N ARG A 271 6.89 0.13 -13.95
CA ARG A 271 8.05 0.27 -14.81
C ARG A 271 8.49 -1.11 -15.31
N HIS A 272 9.02 -1.18 -16.54
CA HIS A 272 9.43 -2.47 -17.12
C HIS A 272 10.34 -3.29 -16.18
N GLY A 273 10.00 -4.57 -16.04
CA GLY A 273 10.67 -5.52 -15.15
C GLY A 273 10.38 -5.30 -13.66
N GLN A 274 9.35 -4.52 -13.30
CA GLN A 274 8.87 -4.35 -11.93
C GLN A 274 7.43 -4.83 -11.82
N GLU A 275 7.11 -5.48 -10.70
CA GLU A 275 5.75 -5.98 -10.39
C GLU A 275 4.98 -5.03 -9.46
N GLN A 276 5.57 -3.89 -9.09
CA GLN A 276 5.02 -2.94 -8.12
C GLN A 276 5.75 -1.60 -8.19
N ASN A 277 5.09 -0.53 -7.73
CA ASN A 277 5.74 0.77 -7.61
C ASN A 277 6.62 0.90 -6.36
N ASP A 278 7.63 1.77 -6.46
CA ASP A 278 8.53 2.14 -5.37
C ASP A 278 8.86 3.64 -5.41
N CYS A 279 9.62 4.14 -4.43
CA CYS A 279 10.01 5.56 -4.40
C CYS A 279 10.83 6.02 -5.63
N LYS A 280 11.41 5.10 -6.42
CA LYS A 280 12.11 5.47 -7.67
C LYS A 280 11.12 5.68 -8.81
N ALA A 281 9.97 5.02 -8.80
CA ALA A 281 8.86 5.33 -9.69
C ALA A 281 8.35 6.75 -9.44
N LEU A 282 8.10 7.13 -8.18
CA LEU A 282 7.70 8.49 -7.81
C LEU A 282 8.73 9.56 -8.22
N ARG A 283 10.02 9.26 -8.07
CA ARG A 283 11.09 10.16 -8.54
C ARG A 283 11.07 10.35 -10.06
N ALA A 284 10.80 9.29 -10.83
CA ALA A 284 10.69 9.36 -12.29
C ALA A 284 9.43 10.12 -12.72
N ALA A 285 8.28 9.78 -12.11
CA ALA A 285 7.01 10.46 -12.32
C ALA A 285 7.11 11.97 -12.04
N CYS A 286 7.62 12.35 -10.87
CA CYS A 286 7.83 13.74 -10.53
C CYS A 286 8.75 14.46 -11.54
N ALA A 287 9.84 13.81 -11.98
CA ALA A 287 10.77 14.39 -12.95
C ALA A 287 10.08 14.64 -14.31
N CYS A 288 9.26 13.71 -14.78
CA CYS A 288 8.43 13.88 -15.97
C CYS A 288 7.50 15.11 -15.80
N LEU A 289 6.70 15.11 -14.73
CA LEU A 289 5.70 16.16 -14.48
C LEU A 289 6.33 17.56 -14.35
N VAL A 290 7.42 17.73 -13.59
CA VAL A 290 8.07 19.05 -13.48
C VAL A 290 8.75 19.47 -14.78
N THR A 291 9.28 18.54 -15.56
CA THR A 291 9.93 18.86 -16.84
C THR A 291 8.91 19.34 -17.85
N GLU A 292 7.77 18.65 -17.96
CA GLU A 292 6.67 19.05 -18.84
C GLU A 292 6.00 20.36 -18.39
N ARG A 293 5.93 20.62 -17.08
CA ARG A 293 5.35 21.86 -16.54
C ARG A 293 6.26 23.09 -16.69
N ASP A 294 7.55 22.94 -16.40
CA ASP A 294 8.44 24.08 -16.14
C ASP A 294 9.47 24.32 -17.26
N CYS A 295 9.66 23.36 -18.17
CA CYS A 295 10.63 23.47 -19.25
C CYS A 295 9.94 23.44 -20.62
N THR A 296 9.68 24.63 -21.16
CA THR A 296 9.32 24.79 -22.57
C THR A 296 10.56 24.76 -23.45
N GLY A 297 10.52 24.03 -24.57
CA GLY A 297 11.61 24.06 -25.54
C GLY A 297 11.84 22.72 -26.22
N SER A 298 13.04 22.57 -26.80
CA SER A 298 13.45 21.36 -27.50
C SER A 298 13.58 20.16 -26.56
N LEU A 299 13.53 18.96 -27.12
CA LEU A 299 13.77 17.72 -26.38
C LEU A 299 15.11 17.75 -25.61
N GLY A 300 16.16 18.29 -26.22
CA GLY A 300 17.47 18.44 -25.56
C GLY A 300 17.42 19.34 -24.32
N ALA A 301 16.67 20.44 -24.38
CA ALA A 301 16.48 21.32 -23.22
C ALA A 301 15.75 20.61 -22.07
N LYS A 302 14.70 19.84 -22.39
CA LYS A 302 13.96 19.03 -21.41
C LYS A 302 14.84 17.94 -20.78
N MET A 303 15.65 17.25 -21.57
CA MET A 303 16.60 16.24 -21.07
C MET A 303 17.63 16.85 -20.13
N TYR A 304 18.14 18.03 -20.48
CA TYR A 304 19.06 18.78 -19.63
C TYR A 304 18.38 19.25 -18.33
N PHE A 305 17.17 19.81 -18.42
CA PHE A 305 16.38 20.22 -17.25
C PHE A 305 16.15 19.05 -16.29
N ALA A 306 15.72 17.89 -16.80
CA ALA A 306 15.52 16.69 -15.99
C ALA A 306 16.82 16.21 -15.32
N ALA A 307 17.96 16.31 -16.01
CA ALA A 307 19.27 15.95 -15.46
C ALA A 307 19.71 16.88 -14.31
N CYS A 308 19.44 18.18 -14.45
CA CYS A 308 19.65 19.18 -13.41
C CYS A 308 18.71 18.96 -12.22
N PHE A 309 17.41 18.76 -12.48
CA PHE A 309 16.42 18.46 -11.46
C PHE A 309 16.83 17.23 -10.63
N LEU A 310 17.24 16.14 -11.27
CA LEU A 310 17.68 14.92 -10.57
C LEU A 310 19.08 15.05 -9.92
N GLY A 311 19.78 16.17 -10.10
CA GLY A 311 21.13 16.41 -9.57
C GLY A 311 22.18 15.47 -10.16
N HIS A 312 21.97 15.02 -11.40
CA HIS A 312 23.00 14.32 -12.17
C HIS A 312 24.03 15.34 -12.67
N ILE A 313 23.54 16.46 -13.20
CA ILE A 313 24.31 17.66 -13.55
C ILE A 313 24.02 18.74 -12.50
N THR A 314 25.06 19.43 -12.02
CA THR A 314 24.90 20.58 -11.14
C THR A 314 24.76 21.84 -12.01
N PRO A 315 23.67 22.63 -11.89
CA PRO A 315 23.51 23.87 -12.64
C PRO A 315 24.54 24.93 -12.22
N GLY A 316 24.98 25.80 -13.14
CA GLY A 316 25.67 27.06 -12.80
C GLY A 316 27.13 27.20 -13.23
N GLU A 317 27.75 26.17 -13.81
CA GLU A 317 29.10 26.24 -14.37
C GLU A 317 29.09 26.01 -15.89
N LYS A 318 30.18 26.36 -16.59
CA LYS A 318 30.38 25.94 -17.98
C LYS A 318 30.48 24.41 -18.02
N ILE A 319 29.37 23.78 -18.36
CA ILE A 319 29.26 22.33 -18.51
C ILE A 319 30.12 21.91 -19.71
N SER A 320 31.01 20.96 -19.49
CA SER A 320 31.78 20.35 -20.56
C SER A 320 30.94 19.30 -21.30
N ASP A 321 31.29 18.97 -22.54
CA ASP A 321 30.66 17.85 -23.26
C ASP A 321 30.79 16.52 -22.50
N SER A 322 31.82 16.39 -21.65
CA SER A 322 31.98 15.22 -20.79
C SER A 322 30.89 15.16 -19.70
N ASP A 323 30.46 16.29 -19.16
CA ASP A 323 29.42 16.36 -18.15
C ASP A 323 28.03 16.01 -18.72
N LEU A 324 27.81 16.31 -20.01
CA LEU A 324 26.59 15.93 -20.73
C LEU A 324 26.39 14.40 -20.79
N LYS A 325 27.47 13.61 -20.66
CA LYS A 325 27.35 12.14 -20.56
C LYS A 325 26.46 11.72 -19.40
N HIS A 326 26.34 12.51 -18.33
CA HIS A 326 25.45 12.21 -17.21
C HIS A 326 23.95 12.24 -17.56
N ILE A 327 23.56 12.81 -18.71
CA ILE A 327 22.20 12.73 -19.23
C ILE A 327 21.79 11.28 -19.50
N THR A 328 22.72 10.41 -19.90
CA THR A 328 22.41 8.96 -20.06
C THR A 328 21.93 8.31 -18.75
N THR A 329 22.38 8.78 -17.59
CA THR A 329 21.88 8.31 -16.30
C THR A 329 20.46 8.81 -16.03
N THR A 330 20.12 10.01 -16.53
CA THR A 330 18.77 10.59 -16.45
C THR A 330 17.75 9.76 -17.23
N LEU A 331 18.12 9.18 -18.37
CA LEU A 331 17.25 8.32 -19.17
C LEU A 331 16.65 7.15 -18.37
N GLY A 332 17.33 6.68 -17.33
CA GLY A 332 16.80 5.68 -16.39
C GLY A 332 15.60 6.16 -15.56
N TYR A 333 15.13 7.40 -15.73
CA TYR A 333 13.96 8.01 -15.11
C TYR A 333 13.00 8.63 -16.15
N SER A 334 13.22 8.39 -17.44
CA SER A 334 12.49 9.01 -18.56
C SER A 334 11.49 8.06 -19.23
N ASP A 335 10.99 7.09 -18.48
CA ASP A 335 10.01 6.09 -18.92
C ASP A 335 8.56 6.49 -18.65
N TYR A 336 8.33 7.68 -18.09
CA TYR A 336 7.01 8.27 -17.95
C TYR A 336 6.81 9.47 -18.88
N TYR A 337 5.59 9.66 -19.36
CA TYR A 337 5.16 10.83 -20.12
C TYR A 337 3.77 11.32 -19.67
N THR A 338 3.38 12.52 -20.08
CA THR A 338 2.01 13.01 -19.93
C THR A 338 1.60 13.75 -21.20
N THR A 339 0.36 13.56 -21.64
CA THR A 339 -0.25 14.35 -22.72
C THR A 339 -1.10 15.51 -22.19
N LYS A 340 -1.42 15.47 -20.89
CA LYS A 340 -2.24 16.48 -20.21
C LYS A 340 -1.35 17.59 -19.61
N PRO A 341 -1.84 18.83 -19.56
CA PRO A 341 -1.13 19.91 -18.88
C PRO A 341 -0.98 19.61 -17.38
N VAL A 342 0.17 19.94 -16.82
CA VAL A 342 0.46 19.76 -15.40
C VAL A 342 0.13 21.06 -14.66
N GLY A 343 -0.74 20.98 -13.66
CA GLY A 343 -1.21 22.13 -12.90
C GLY A 343 -0.22 22.69 -11.86
N TYR A 344 -0.57 23.84 -11.30
CA TYR A 344 0.05 24.46 -10.13
C TYR A 344 -0.92 24.40 -8.95
N PRO A 345 -0.99 23.27 -8.22
CA PRO A 345 -1.93 23.12 -7.11
C PRO A 345 -1.59 24.07 -5.97
N SER A 346 -2.58 24.77 -5.44
CA SER A 346 -2.43 25.57 -4.23
C SER A 346 -2.16 24.68 -3.02
N ALA A 347 -1.47 25.23 -2.01
CA ALA A 347 -1.40 24.58 -0.72
C ALA A 347 -2.82 24.49 -0.13
N PRO A 348 -3.18 23.39 0.57
CA PRO A 348 -4.44 23.33 1.30
C PRO A 348 -4.55 24.55 2.21
N GLU A 349 -5.70 25.24 2.19
CA GLU A 349 -5.93 26.32 3.12
C GLU A 349 -5.88 25.75 4.53
N LYS A 350 -4.90 26.19 5.33
CA LYS A 350 -4.96 25.96 6.76
C LYS A 350 -6.19 26.69 7.27
N GLU A 351 -7.17 25.94 7.77
CA GLU A 351 -8.24 26.53 8.56
C GLU A 351 -7.61 27.42 9.61
N LYS A 352 -7.92 28.72 9.54
CA LYS A 352 -7.42 29.68 10.52
C LYS A 352 -8.05 29.32 11.84
N LEU A 353 -7.21 28.90 12.79
CA LEU A 353 -7.62 28.75 14.18
C LEU A 353 -8.22 30.07 14.64
N SER A 354 -9.49 30.01 15.03
CA SER A 354 -10.25 31.15 15.52
C SER A 354 -10.24 31.13 17.04
N ASN A 355 -10.01 32.28 17.65
CA ASN A 355 -10.03 32.40 19.10
C ASN A 355 -11.49 32.45 19.59
N VAL A 356 -11.88 31.49 20.42
CA VAL A 356 -13.18 31.47 21.10
C VAL A 356 -12.99 31.94 22.55
N ARG A 357 -13.86 32.83 23.03
CA ARG A 357 -13.90 33.19 24.46
C ARG A 357 -14.71 32.15 25.20
N VAL A 358 -14.09 31.54 26.20
CA VAL A 358 -14.71 30.55 27.11
C VAL A 358 -14.55 31.02 28.54
N THR A 359 -15.48 30.64 29.42
CA THR A 359 -15.31 30.88 30.85
C THR A 359 -14.25 29.94 31.43
N SER A 360 -13.70 30.26 32.60
CA SER A 360 -12.71 29.39 33.26
C SER A 360 -13.27 28.01 33.58
N SER A 361 -14.55 27.93 33.96
CA SER A 361 -15.23 26.65 34.23
C SER A 361 -15.39 25.81 32.97
N ASP A 362 -15.73 26.44 31.82
CA ASP A 362 -15.85 25.71 30.55
C ASP A 362 -14.48 25.18 30.09
N LEU A 363 -13.42 25.95 30.30
CA LEU A 363 -12.06 25.51 29.97
C LEU A 363 -11.62 24.33 30.83
N GLU A 364 -11.94 24.33 32.12
CA GLU A 364 -11.68 23.18 33.01
C GLU A 364 -12.51 21.96 32.59
N ALA A 365 -13.78 22.14 32.22
CA ALA A 365 -14.60 21.06 31.69
C ALA A 365 -14.02 20.47 30.41
N ILE A 366 -13.52 21.30 29.49
CA ILE A 366 -12.84 20.86 28.27
C ILE A 366 -11.56 20.07 28.60
N ARG A 367 -10.75 20.51 29.59
CA ARG A 367 -9.55 19.78 30.03
C ARG A 367 -9.88 18.42 30.63
N HIS A 368 -10.89 18.37 31.50
CA HIS A 368 -11.34 17.12 32.08
C HIS A 368 -11.89 16.15 31.00
N LEU A 369 -12.61 16.68 30.01
CA LEU A 369 -13.04 15.90 28.85
C LEU A 369 -11.86 15.44 28.00
N GLN A 370 -10.83 16.26 27.85
CA GLN A 370 -9.61 15.89 27.12
C GLN A 370 -8.95 14.65 27.73
N GLU A 371 -8.77 14.65 29.06
CA GLU A 371 -8.22 13.53 29.82
C GLU A 371 -9.12 12.29 29.70
N LYS A 372 -10.44 12.46 29.91
CA LYS A 372 -11.40 11.36 29.87
C LYS A 372 -11.53 10.70 28.49
N LEU A 373 -11.42 11.49 27.42
CA LEU A 373 -11.52 11.02 26.03
C LEU A 373 -10.15 10.67 25.43
N GLU A 374 -9.07 10.78 26.21
CA GLU A 374 -7.69 10.52 25.79
C GLU A 374 -7.31 11.25 24.50
N THR A 375 -7.83 12.47 24.34
CA THR A 375 -7.61 13.24 23.12
C THR A 375 -6.31 14.06 23.21
N PRO A 376 -5.60 14.24 22.08
CA PRO A 376 -4.27 14.83 22.09
C PRO A 376 -4.27 16.33 22.44
N ASN A 377 -5.39 17.03 22.23
CA ASN A 377 -5.52 18.46 22.51
C ASN A 377 -7.00 18.87 22.68
N GLN A 378 -7.20 20.10 23.15
CA GLN A 378 -8.52 20.68 23.40
C GLN A 378 -9.37 20.84 22.12
N GLN A 379 -8.74 21.04 20.96
CA GLN A 379 -9.45 21.14 19.68
C GLN A 379 -10.10 19.80 19.31
N SER A 380 -9.40 18.68 19.52
CA SER A 380 -9.94 17.34 19.31
C SER A 380 -11.18 17.06 20.17
N VAL A 381 -11.20 17.54 21.42
CA VAL A 381 -12.39 17.47 22.28
C VAL A 381 -13.56 18.22 21.65
N ILE A 382 -13.33 19.47 21.22
CA ILE A 382 -14.39 20.29 20.62
C ILE A 382 -14.91 19.65 19.33
N ASN A 383 -14.04 19.12 18.47
CA ASN A 383 -14.45 18.43 17.25
C ASN A 383 -15.34 17.21 17.56
N GLN A 384 -14.93 16.35 18.49
CA GLN A 384 -15.76 15.22 18.92
C GLN A 384 -17.12 15.64 19.50
N LEU A 385 -17.16 16.73 20.26
CA LEU A 385 -18.42 17.26 20.80
C LEU A 385 -19.35 17.75 19.69
N ILE A 386 -18.80 18.44 18.68
CA ILE A 386 -19.55 18.92 17.51
C ILE A 386 -20.08 17.73 16.70
N GLU A 387 -19.24 16.74 16.39
CA GLU A 387 -19.65 15.53 15.69
C GLU A 387 -20.73 14.76 16.45
N SER A 388 -20.55 14.58 17.76
CA SER A 388 -21.54 13.95 18.63
C SER A 388 -22.87 14.71 18.65
N PHE A 389 -22.83 16.05 18.61
CA PHE A 389 -24.03 16.87 18.53
C PHE A 389 -24.75 16.68 17.19
N ASN A 390 -24.03 16.77 16.07
CA ASN A 390 -24.60 16.60 14.74
C ASN A 390 -25.19 15.20 14.54
N SER A 391 -24.48 14.16 14.98
CA SER A 391 -24.96 12.77 14.93
C SER A 391 -26.26 12.59 15.72
N ARG A 392 -26.37 13.17 16.92
CA ARG A 392 -27.61 13.14 17.72
C ARG A 392 -28.74 13.89 17.02
N LEU A 393 -28.44 15.00 16.35
CA LEU A 393 -29.43 15.81 15.66
C LEU A 393 -29.99 15.08 14.43
N ASP A 394 -29.15 14.38 13.68
CA ASP A 394 -29.58 13.55 12.56
C ASP A 394 -30.34 12.30 13.02
N THR A 395 -29.91 11.67 14.12
CA THR A 395 -30.66 10.57 14.74
C THR A 395 -32.06 11.02 15.17
N ALA A 396 -32.18 12.22 15.76
CA ALA A 396 -33.46 12.79 16.14
C ALA A 396 -34.39 13.03 14.93
N LYS A 397 -33.85 13.52 13.80
CA LYS A 397 -34.61 13.67 12.54
C LYS A 397 -35.09 12.32 12.02
N GLN A 398 -34.24 11.30 12.03
CA GLN A 398 -34.60 9.95 11.58
C GLN A 398 -35.71 9.37 12.47
N LEU A 399 -35.62 9.55 13.79
CA LEU A 399 -36.64 9.10 14.73
C LEU A 399 -37.99 9.79 14.46
N GLN A 400 -37.96 11.10 14.19
CA GLN A 400 -39.17 11.85 13.85
C GLN A 400 -39.80 11.34 12.55
N ALA A 401 -39.00 11.09 11.52
CA ALA A 401 -39.49 10.52 10.25
C ALA A 401 -40.07 9.10 10.44
N ALA A 402 -39.43 8.27 11.29
CA ALA A 402 -39.94 6.95 11.63
C ALA A 402 -41.29 7.02 12.36
N HIS A 403 -41.45 7.93 13.32
CA HIS A 403 -42.74 8.16 13.98
C HIS A 403 -43.83 8.60 13.01
N GLN A 404 -43.53 9.48 12.04
CA GLN A 404 -44.49 9.88 11.02
C GLN A 404 -44.92 8.70 10.15
N LYS A 405 -43.98 7.82 9.78
CA LYS A 405 -44.26 6.63 8.98
C LYS A 405 -45.09 5.60 9.74
N LEU A 406 -44.82 5.42 11.04
CA LEU A 406 -45.64 4.57 11.91
C LEU A 406 -47.09 5.08 12.00
N ALA A 407 -47.28 6.39 12.21
CA ALA A 407 -48.62 6.98 12.23
C ALA A 407 -49.37 6.80 10.90
N GLN A 408 -48.69 6.90 9.76
CA GLN A 408 -49.28 6.63 8.44
C GLN A 408 -49.67 5.15 8.27
N LEU A 409 -48.80 4.23 8.67
CA LEU A 409 -49.08 2.79 8.61
C LEU A 409 -50.24 2.39 9.52
N GLU A 410 -50.31 2.95 10.73
CA GLU A 410 -51.43 2.74 11.65
C GLU A 410 -52.76 3.21 11.05
N ALA A 411 -52.77 4.38 10.40
CA ALA A 411 -53.95 4.87 9.69
C ALA A 411 -54.36 3.94 8.53
N GLN A 412 -53.40 3.42 7.78
CA GLN A 412 -53.65 2.50 6.68
C GLN A 412 -54.18 1.14 7.16
N VAL A 413 -53.64 0.60 8.26
CA VAL A 413 -54.13 -0.64 8.88
C VAL A 413 -55.57 -0.46 9.35
N LYS A 414 -55.89 0.69 9.96
CA LYS A 414 -57.26 1.00 10.38
C LYS A 414 -58.23 1.05 9.19
N GLN A 415 -57.85 1.70 8.09
CA GLN A 415 -58.66 1.75 6.88
C GLN A 415 -58.88 0.36 6.25
N LEU A 416 -57.83 -0.48 6.24
CA LEU A 416 -57.93 -1.86 5.76
C LEU A 416 -58.84 -2.71 6.65
N GLN A 417 -58.82 -2.53 7.97
CA GLN A 417 -59.74 -3.19 8.89
C GLN A 417 -61.19 -2.76 8.65
N GLU A 418 -61.44 -1.47 8.45
CA GLU A 418 -62.77 -0.96 8.10
C GLU A 418 -63.27 -1.55 6.77
N THR A 419 -62.40 -1.63 5.77
CA THR A 419 -62.72 -2.24 4.47
C THR A 419 -63.03 -3.74 4.60
N ASN A 420 -62.25 -4.47 5.38
CA ASN A 420 -62.49 -5.89 5.63
C ASN A 420 -63.81 -6.14 6.36
N ASN A 421 -64.17 -5.29 7.33
CA ASN A 421 -65.46 -5.37 8.00
C ASN A 421 -66.61 -5.16 7.01
N GLN A 422 -66.52 -4.15 6.14
CA GLN A 422 -67.52 -3.90 5.09
C GLN A 422 -67.67 -5.08 4.11
N LEU A 423 -66.55 -5.68 3.69
CA LEU A 423 -66.57 -6.86 2.82
C LEU A 423 -67.18 -8.08 3.53
N THR A 424 -66.93 -8.23 4.83
CA THR A 424 -67.52 -9.31 5.63
C THR A 424 -69.03 -9.14 5.75
N ASP A 425 -69.50 -7.91 6.01
CA ASP A 425 -70.93 -7.59 6.07
C ASP A 425 -71.62 -7.83 4.72
N MET A 426 -70.96 -7.43 3.62
CA MET A 426 -71.47 -7.65 2.26
C MET A 426 -71.53 -9.14 1.90
N ASN A 427 -70.52 -9.93 2.28
CA ASN A 427 -70.54 -11.38 2.10
C ASN A 427 -71.67 -12.04 2.91
N ASN A 428 -71.89 -11.60 4.15
CA ASN A 428 -72.99 -12.10 4.97
C ASN A 428 -74.36 -11.77 4.34
N GLN A 429 -74.50 -10.56 3.79
CA GLN A 429 -75.72 -10.14 3.09
C GLN A 429 -75.96 -10.96 1.82
N LEU A 430 -74.92 -11.18 1.00
CA LEU A 430 -75.00 -12.02 -0.19
C LEU A 430 -75.33 -13.48 0.15
N GLN A 431 -74.79 -14.00 1.26
CA GLN A 431 -75.11 -15.35 1.73
C GLN A 431 -76.57 -15.45 2.20
N GLN A 432 -77.08 -14.42 2.89
CA GLN A 432 -78.50 -14.34 3.27
C GLN A 432 -79.41 -14.23 2.04
N GLU A 433 -79.03 -13.46 1.01
CA GLU A 433 -79.77 -13.38 -0.26
C GLU A 433 -79.76 -14.72 -1.01
N LYS A 434 -78.63 -15.43 -1.00
CA LYS A 434 -78.51 -16.78 -1.58
C LYS A 434 -79.40 -17.78 -0.86
N ASP A 435 -79.39 -17.79 0.47
CA ASP A 435 -80.22 -18.68 1.27
C ASP A 435 -81.73 -18.34 1.11
N ALA A 436 -82.07 -17.05 0.97
CA ALA A 436 -83.44 -16.60 0.67
C ALA A 436 -83.91 -16.99 -0.74
N MET A 437 -83.03 -16.93 -1.75
CA MET A 437 -83.29 -17.43 -3.10
C MET A 437 -83.49 -18.96 -3.14
N GLU A 438 -82.73 -19.72 -2.35
CA GLU A 438 -82.89 -21.18 -2.24
C GLU A 438 -84.21 -21.58 -1.56
N THR A 439 -84.79 -20.73 -0.69
CA THR A 439 -86.11 -20.98 -0.08
C THR A 439 -87.32 -20.58 -0.95
N THR A 440 -87.14 -19.91 -2.09
CA THR A 440 -88.27 -19.39 -2.90
C THR A 440 -88.34 -19.96 -4.34
N ALA A 441 -87.57 -20.99 -4.68
CA ALA A 441 -87.60 -21.58 -6.02
C ALA A 441 -88.42 -22.88 -6.06
N GLN A 442 -89.74 -22.75 -6.26
CA GLN A 442 -90.51 -23.77 -6.98
C GLN A 442 -90.58 -23.42 -8.47
N GLN A 443 -90.22 -24.41 -9.29
CA GLN A 443 -90.34 -24.56 -10.74
C GLN A 443 -89.25 -23.95 -11.65
N PRO A 444 -88.70 -24.76 -12.59
CA PRO A 444 -87.74 -24.31 -13.58
C PRO A 444 -88.46 -23.58 -14.72
N GLN A 445 -88.20 -22.28 -14.87
CA GLN A 445 -88.38 -21.60 -16.14
C GLN A 445 -87.06 -21.64 -16.92
N THR A 446 -87.08 -22.33 -18.05
CA THR A 446 -86.07 -22.25 -19.09
C THR A 446 -85.97 -20.81 -19.60
N VAL A 447 -84.92 -20.10 -19.20
CA VAL A 447 -84.52 -18.83 -19.82
C VAL A 447 -83.64 -19.15 -21.02
N THR A 448 -84.17 -18.92 -22.22
CA THR A 448 -83.41 -18.88 -23.46
C THR A 448 -82.53 -17.63 -23.46
N LEU A 449 -81.22 -17.82 -23.28
CA LEU A 449 -80.23 -16.76 -23.45
C LEU A 449 -80.08 -16.44 -24.94
N ASN A 450 -80.30 -15.17 -25.28
CA ASN A 450 -80.12 -14.65 -26.64
C ASN A 450 -78.61 -14.45 -26.88
N VAL A 451 -77.98 -15.46 -27.48
CA VAL A 451 -76.51 -15.59 -27.66
C VAL A 451 -75.88 -14.37 -28.35
N THR A 452 -76.65 -13.63 -29.14
CA THR A 452 -76.20 -12.47 -29.92
C THR A 452 -75.83 -11.23 -29.07
N GLU A 453 -76.47 -11.03 -27.90
CA GLU A 453 -76.15 -9.91 -27.01
C GLU A 453 -74.92 -10.19 -26.14
N LEU A 454 -74.67 -11.47 -25.82
CA LEU A 454 -73.52 -11.90 -25.04
C LEU A 454 -72.22 -11.82 -25.85
N ASP A 455 -72.26 -12.21 -27.13
CA ASP A 455 -71.12 -12.06 -28.05
C ASP A 455 -70.76 -10.59 -28.30
N SER A 456 -71.76 -9.71 -28.43
CA SER A 456 -71.54 -8.26 -28.60
C SER A 456 -70.92 -7.60 -27.36
N TRP A 457 -71.22 -8.11 -26.16
CA TRP A 457 -70.64 -7.62 -24.91
C TRP A 457 -69.22 -8.15 -24.70
N LEU A 458 -68.97 -9.41 -25.05
CA LEU A 458 -67.64 -10.03 -25.03
C LEU A 458 -66.68 -9.37 -26.04
N GLU A 459 -67.12 -9.08 -27.27
CA GLU A 459 -66.29 -8.38 -28.26
C GLU A 459 -65.92 -6.97 -27.78
N LYS A 460 -66.85 -6.23 -27.16
CA LYS A 460 -66.53 -4.91 -26.56
C LYS A 460 -65.50 -5.00 -25.45
N LYS A 461 -65.59 -6.02 -24.59
CA LYS A 461 -64.62 -6.24 -23.49
C LYS A 461 -63.26 -6.70 -23.98
N VAL A 462 -63.22 -7.54 -25.01
CA VAL A 462 -61.96 -8.01 -25.64
C VAL A 462 -61.26 -6.87 -26.36
N ILE A 463 -61.97 -5.99 -27.07
CA ILE A 463 -61.39 -4.80 -27.73
C ILE A 463 -60.84 -3.79 -26.70
N GLU A 464 -61.51 -3.63 -25.55
CA GLU A 464 -61.04 -2.75 -24.46
C GLU A 464 -59.73 -3.25 -23.82
N VAL A 465 -59.60 -4.57 -23.65
CA VAL A 465 -58.41 -5.21 -23.07
C VAL A 465 -57.24 -5.25 -24.08
N VAL A 466 -57.53 -5.51 -25.35
CA VAL A 466 -56.51 -5.55 -26.42
C VAL A 466 -55.94 -4.15 -26.71
N ASN A 467 -56.75 -3.09 -26.67
CA ASN A 467 -56.27 -1.71 -26.87
C ASN A 467 -55.40 -1.19 -25.70
N LYS A 468 -55.50 -1.79 -24.50
CA LYS A 468 -54.61 -1.46 -23.37
C LYS A 468 -53.25 -2.16 -23.46
N VAL A 469 -53.08 -3.14 -24.34
CA VAL A 469 -51.86 -3.96 -24.46
C VAL A 469 -51.00 -3.59 -25.68
N THR A 470 -51.51 -2.79 -26.64
CA THR A 470 -50.87 -2.54 -27.96
C THR A 470 -50.12 -1.21 -28.14
N LEU A 471 -49.82 -0.45 -27.08
CA LEU A 471 -48.89 0.70 -27.17
C LEU A 471 -47.53 0.39 -26.53
N GLY A 472 -46.64 -0.19 -27.35
CA GLY A 472 -45.19 -0.22 -27.10
C GLY A 472 -44.51 -1.53 -27.57
N GLY A 473 -43.90 -1.53 -28.77
CA GLY A 473 -43.18 -2.68 -29.35
C GLY A 473 -41.92 -3.05 -28.55
N THR A 474 -41.23 -4.18 -28.77
CA THR A 474 -41.08 -5.06 -29.93
C THR A 474 -40.51 -6.39 -29.42
N ILE A 475 -40.94 -7.52 -29.99
CA ILE A 475 -40.43 -8.87 -29.68
C ILE A 475 -39.57 -9.36 -30.85
N VAL A 476 -38.35 -9.83 -30.56
CA VAL A 476 -37.50 -10.67 -31.43
C VAL A 476 -37.30 -12.02 -30.71
N PRO A 477 -37.25 -13.17 -31.42
CA PRO A 477 -37.72 -14.45 -30.88
C PRO A 477 -36.73 -15.18 -29.97
N ALA A 478 -37.30 -15.95 -29.04
CA ALA A 478 -36.63 -16.74 -28.03
C ALA A 478 -35.77 -17.86 -28.64
N THR A 479 -34.48 -17.88 -28.27
CA THR A 479 -33.66 -19.10 -28.23
C THR A 479 -33.68 -19.60 -26.78
N THR A 480 -33.93 -20.89 -26.60
CA THR A 480 -34.02 -21.57 -25.32
C THR A 480 -32.70 -21.54 -24.56
N ALA A 481 -32.63 -20.74 -23.49
CA ALA A 481 -31.64 -20.88 -22.44
C ALA A 481 -32.32 -20.73 -21.07
N THR A 482 -32.08 -21.71 -20.22
CA THR A 482 -32.56 -21.86 -18.84
C THR A 482 -32.29 -20.57 -18.03
N PRO A 483 -33.28 -19.99 -17.33
CA PRO A 483 -33.04 -18.76 -16.57
C PRO A 483 -32.20 -19.06 -15.33
N ALA A 484 -30.98 -18.54 -15.33
CA ALA A 484 -30.19 -18.35 -14.14
C ALA A 484 -30.96 -17.44 -13.16
N LYS A 485 -31.06 -17.87 -11.91
CA LYS A 485 -31.57 -17.09 -10.79
C LYS A 485 -30.70 -15.82 -10.67
N VAL A 486 -31.21 -14.69 -11.13
CA VAL A 486 -30.59 -13.38 -10.90
C VAL A 486 -30.71 -13.12 -9.40
N ALA A 487 -29.59 -13.23 -8.69
CA ALA A 487 -29.50 -12.81 -7.31
C ALA A 487 -29.66 -11.27 -7.26
N PRO A 488 -30.37 -10.72 -6.28
CA PRO A 488 -30.44 -9.28 -6.08
C PRO A 488 -29.02 -8.71 -5.90
N PRO A 489 -28.77 -7.44 -6.27
CA PRO A 489 -27.47 -6.81 -6.10
C PRO A 489 -27.09 -6.92 -4.61
N LYS A 490 -25.98 -7.61 -4.34
CA LYS A 490 -25.44 -7.68 -2.98
C LYS A 490 -24.97 -6.27 -2.63
N GLU A 491 -25.66 -5.64 -1.69
CA GLU A 491 -25.11 -4.51 -0.96
C GLU A 491 -23.69 -4.89 -0.50
N GLU A 492 -22.72 -4.03 -0.80
CA GLU A 492 -21.34 -4.17 -0.35
C GLU A 492 -21.33 -3.86 1.14
N ILE A 493 -21.62 -4.90 1.94
CA ILE A 493 -21.61 -4.79 3.40
C ILE A 493 -20.15 -4.58 3.82
N ASP A 494 -19.86 -3.41 4.38
CA ASP A 494 -18.60 -3.16 5.07
C ASP A 494 -18.58 -3.95 6.39
N TRP A 495 -17.87 -5.08 6.37
CA TRP A 495 -17.73 -5.96 7.52
C TRP A 495 -16.80 -5.39 8.60
N GLN A 496 -15.97 -4.39 8.30
CA GLN A 496 -15.11 -3.76 9.30
C GLN A 496 -15.91 -2.88 10.26
N ALA A 497 -16.96 -2.21 9.77
CA ALA A 497 -17.87 -1.40 10.57
C ALA A 497 -18.84 -2.20 11.46
N LYS A 498 -18.88 -3.53 11.33
CA LYS A 498 -19.79 -4.42 12.09
C LYS A 498 -19.24 -4.80 13.45
N THR A 499 -20.13 -5.02 14.42
CA THR A 499 -19.75 -5.50 15.77
C THR A 499 -19.29 -6.96 15.74
N ASP A 500 -18.54 -7.42 16.74
CA ASP A 500 -18.08 -8.82 16.81
C ASP A 500 -19.25 -9.80 16.77
N ALA A 501 -20.35 -9.53 17.48
CA ALA A 501 -21.55 -10.36 17.47
C ALA A 501 -22.20 -10.46 16.07
N GLU A 502 -22.26 -9.36 15.31
CA GLU A 502 -22.77 -9.36 13.95
C GLU A 502 -21.86 -10.13 12.98
N VAL A 503 -20.54 -9.99 13.13
CA VAL A 503 -19.56 -10.70 12.31
C VAL A 503 -19.61 -12.20 12.62
N TRP A 504 -19.57 -12.60 13.90
CA TRP A 504 -19.60 -14.01 14.31
C TRP A 504 -20.94 -14.70 14.06
N GLY A 505 -22.06 -13.97 14.13
CA GLY A 505 -23.40 -14.45 13.75
C GLY A 505 -23.59 -14.68 12.25
N SER A 506 -22.76 -14.07 11.40
CA SER A 506 -22.82 -14.23 9.94
C SER A 506 -22.08 -15.48 9.44
N LYS A 507 -22.65 -16.13 8.42
CA LYS A 507 -22.05 -17.28 7.70
C LYS A 507 -21.50 -16.93 6.31
N THR A 508 -21.46 -15.65 5.95
CA THR A 508 -20.97 -15.22 4.63
C THR A 508 -19.45 -15.36 4.52
N THR A 509 -18.94 -15.56 3.31
CA THR A 509 -17.49 -15.70 3.06
C THR A 509 -16.70 -14.45 3.48
N LEU A 510 -17.24 -13.25 3.24
CA LEU A 510 -16.60 -12.00 3.63
C LEU A 510 -16.57 -11.80 5.15
N ALA A 511 -17.64 -12.19 5.87
CA ALA A 511 -17.61 -12.23 7.33
C ALA A 511 -16.58 -13.22 7.85
N ALA A 512 -16.40 -14.38 7.19
CA ALA A 512 -15.38 -15.36 7.58
C ALA A 512 -13.96 -14.80 7.43
N VAL A 513 -13.66 -14.04 6.36
CA VAL A 513 -12.37 -13.33 6.21
C VAL A 513 -12.17 -12.31 7.34
N GLU A 514 -13.22 -11.57 7.69
CA GLU A 514 -13.16 -10.59 8.78
C GLU A 514 -12.94 -11.25 10.16
N LYS A 515 -13.56 -12.41 10.44
CA LYS A 515 -13.27 -13.20 11.66
C LYS A 515 -11.80 -13.57 11.76
N ILE A 516 -11.19 -13.98 10.66
CA ILE A 516 -9.77 -14.35 10.61
C ILE A 516 -8.90 -13.10 10.86
N ARG A 517 -9.22 -11.97 10.22
CA ARG A 517 -8.51 -10.69 10.40
C ARG A 517 -8.56 -10.21 11.86
N ARG A 518 -9.74 -10.21 12.48
CA ARG A 518 -9.91 -9.82 13.90
C ARG A 518 -9.20 -10.79 14.84
N SER A 519 -9.27 -12.10 14.58
CA SER A 519 -8.54 -13.11 15.35
C SER A 519 -7.02 -12.88 15.29
N TYR A 520 -6.48 -12.55 14.11
CA TYR A 520 -5.07 -12.19 13.96
C TYR A 520 -4.71 -10.94 14.76
N GLN A 521 -5.48 -9.87 14.63
CA GLN A 521 -5.25 -8.63 15.38
C GLN A 521 -5.31 -8.84 16.89
N ALA A 522 -6.26 -9.64 17.36
CA ALA A 522 -6.40 -9.99 18.77
C ALA A 522 -5.17 -10.72 19.31
N ILE A 523 -4.61 -11.70 18.57
CA ILE A 523 -3.35 -12.36 18.94
C ILE A 523 -2.19 -11.36 19.00
N CYS A 524 -2.05 -10.51 17.99
CA CYS A 524 -0.99 -9.50 17.95
C CYS A 524 -1.07 -8.54 19.13
N LEU A 525 -2.28 -8.01 19.40
CA LEU A 525 -2.52 -7.08 20.49
C LEU A 525 -2.27 -7.71 21.85
N TYR A 526 -2.74 -8.94 22.08
CA TYR A 526 -2.47 -9.68 23.30
C TYR A 526 -0.96 -9.88 23.53
N ASN A 527 -0.21 -10.30 22.50
CA ASN A 527 1.23 -10.45 22.61
C ASN A 527 1.94 -9.11 22.87
N ASP A 528 1.44 -8.02 22.28
CA ASP A 528 2.02 -6.68 22.44
C ASP A 528 1.74 -6.06 23.81
N THR A 529 0.61 -6.38 24.44
CA THR A 529 0.09 -5.60 25.59
C THR A 529 -0.11 -6.40 26.88
N VAL A 530 -0.44 -7.69 26.79
CA VAL A 530 -0.81 -8.52 27.96
C VAL A 530 0.27 -9.56 28.29
N ALA A 531 0.88 -10.18 27.29
CA ALA A 531 1.82 -11.29 27.51
C ALA A 531 3.15 -10.85 28.16
N THR A 532 3.42 -11.28 29.39
CA THR A 532 4.59 -10.87 30.20
C THR A 532 5.85 -11.72 29.99
N GLY A 533 5.76 -12.94 29.44
CA GLY A 533 6.90 -13.85 29.25
C GLY A 533 6.84 -14.67 27.96
N GLU A 534 7.96 -15.32 27.57
CA GLU A 534 8.05 -16.14 26.34
C GLU A 534 7.08 -17.35 26.34
N GLY A 535 6.69 -17.85 27.51
CA GLY A 535 5.75 -18.96 27.66
C GLY A 535 4.27 -18.59 27.55
N ASP A 536 3.95 -17.29 27.66
CA ASP A 536 2.57 -16.77 27.69
C ASP A 536 2.16 -16.13 26.37
N ARG A 537 3.05 -16.16 25.37
CA ARG A 537 2.84 -15.60 24.04
C ARG A 537 2.31 -16.67 23.08
N LEU A 538 1.41 -16.25 22.19
CA LEU A 538 0.77 -17.13 21.23
C LEU A 538 1.29 -16.81 19.81
N ALA A 539 1.96 -17.77 19.19
CA ALA A 539 2.36 -17.68 17.80
C ALA A 539 1.12 -17.70 16.90
N VAL A 540 1.11 -16.83 15.89
CA VAL A 540 0.07 -16.84 14.86
C VAL A 540 0.29 -18.06 13.98
N THR A 541 -0.60 -19.04 14.10
CA THR A 541 -0.57 -20.32 13.37
C THR A 541 -1.93 -20.60 12.74
N ASN A 542 -1.97 -21.52 11.78
CA ASN A 542 -3.25 -21.97 11.19
C ASN A 542 -4.22 -22.50 12.26
N GLN A 543 -3.69 -23.25 13.24
CA GLN A 543 -4.50 -23.79 14.33
C GLN A 543 -5.08 -22.68 15.21
N ALA A 544 -4.24 -21.78 15.72
CA ALA A 544 -4.69 -20.68 16.60
C ALA A 544 -5.75 -19.77 15.92
N LEU A 545 -5.58 -19.46 14.63
CA LEU A 545 -6.56 -18.66 13.90
C LEU A 545 -7.86 -19.43 13.65
N ARG A 546 -7.81 -20.73 13.41
CA ARG A 546 -9.03 -21.56 13.30
C ARG A 546 -9.79 -21.62 14.62
N ASP A 547 -9.07 -21.74 15.72
CA ASP A 547 -9.66 -21.88 17.04
C ASP A 547 -10.38 -20.60 17.48
N LEU A 548 -9.81 -19.41 17.19
CA LEU A 548 -10.44 -18.12 17.47
C LEU A 548 -11.54 -17.76 16.45
N SER A 549 -11.30 -17.94 15.16
CA SER A 549 -12.25 -17.50 14.12
C SER A 549 -13.40 -18.48 13.88
N GLY A 550 -13.24 -19.75 14.27
CA GLY A 550 -14.15 -20.84 13.92
C GLY A 550 -14.23 -21.15 12.41
N CYS A 551 -13.29 -20.63 11.61
CA CYS A 551 -13.30 -20.74 10.16
C CYS A 551 -12.63 -22.03 9.64
N ASN A 552 -12.92 -22.38 8.39
CA ASN A 552 -12.32 -23.53 7.71
C ASN A 552 -10.79 -23.34 7.57
N GLY A 553 -10.01 -24.39 7.89
CA GLY A 553 -8.56 -24.34 7.86
C GLY A 553 -7.93 -24.07 6.49
N LEU A 554 -8.60 -24.41 5.38
CA LEU A 554 -8.16 -24.05 4.03
C LEU A 554 -8.28 -22.53 3.81
N LEU A 555 -9.40 -21.93 4.21
CA LEU A 555 -9.60 -20.48 4.12
C LEU A 555 -8.58 -19.73 4.99
N VAL A 556 -8.33 -20.24 6.20
CA VAL A 556 -7.28 -19.69 7.09
C VAL A 556 -5.90 -19.83 6.46
N ARG A 557 -5.59 -20.95 5.79
CA ARG A 557 -4.30 -21.15 5.11
C ARG A 557 -4.13 -20.15 3.96
N ASP A 558 -5.16 -19.98 3.13
CA ASP A 558 -5.09 -19.06 2.00
C ASP A 558 -4.95 -17.60 2.49
N TRP A 559 -5.63 -17.25 3.61
CA TRP A 559 -5.45 -15.97 4.28
C TRP A 559 -4.03 -15.79 4.84
N ILE A 560 -3.47 -16.82 5.49
CA ILE A 560 -2.09 -16.81 6.00
C ILE A 560 -1.09 -16.61 4.86
N GLU A 561 -1.28 -17.23 3.69
CA GLU A 561 -0.36 -17.04 2.56
C GLU A 561 -0.42 -15.62 2.01
N GLN A 562 -1.61 -14.99 2.00
CA GLN A 562 -1.77 -13.58 1.62
C GLN A 562 -1.14 -12.61 2.63
N HIS A 563 -1.12 -12.95 3.92
CA HIS A 563 -0.59 -12.11 5.00
C HIS A 563 0.72 -12.66 5.59
N LYS A 564 1.43 -13.48 4.80
CA LYS A 564 2.58 -14.28 5.24
C LYS A 564 3.67 -13.43 5.88
N ASP A 565 4.01 -12.32 5.26
CA ASP A 565 5.09 -11.45 5.72
C ASP A 565 4.77 -10.79 7.09
N GLU A 566 3.50 -10.44 7.33
CA GLU A 566 3.08 -9.86 8.61
C GLU A 566 3.17 -10.89 9.74
N ILE A 567 2.75 -12.13 9.45
CA ILE A 567 2.80 -13.25 10.38
C ILE A 567 4.25 -13.63 10.71
N ILE A 568 5.12 -13.69 9.69
CA ILE A 568 6.56 -13.92 9.89
C ILE A 568 7.14 -12.80 10.77
N SER A 569 6.86 -11.54 10.44
CA SER A 569 7.37 -10.38 11.17
C SER A 569 6.93 -10.38 12.65
N HIS A 570 5.65 -10.60 12.90
CA HIS A 570 5.10 -10.67 14.26
C HIS A 570 5.71 -11.84 15.05
N ASN A 571 5.78 -13.03 14.47
CA ASN A 571 6.32 -14.19 15.18
C ASN A 571 7.84 -14.06 15.41
N ALA A 572 8.58 -13.47 14.46
CA ALA A 572 10.01 -13.17 14.60
C ALA A 572 10.28 -12.12 15.69
N LYS A 573 9.45 -11.08 15.80
CA LYS A 573 9.53 -10.04 16.86
C LYS A 573 9.60 -10.64 18.26
N PHE A 574 8.96 -11.79 18.47
CA PHE A 574 8.89 -12.47 19.76
C PHE A 574 9.64 -13.81 19.82
N GLY A 575 10.49 -14.10 18.83
CA GLY A 575 11.28 -15.34 18.81
C GLY A 575 10.45 -16.63 18.67
N MET A 576 9.21 -16.53 18.14
CA MET A 576 8.26 -17.63 17.96
C MET A 576 8.37 -18.31 16.58
N GLU A 577 9.31 -17.88 15.75
CA GLU A 577 9.58 -18.46 14.43
C GLU A 577 10.20 -19.87 14.51
N ASN A 578 9.97 -20.67 13.48
CA ASN A 578 10.67 -21.94 13.31
C ASN A 578 12.11 -21.69 12.83
N LYS A 579 13.09 -21.96 13.70
CA LYS A 579 14.51 -21.75 13.39
C LYS A 579 15.03 -22.53 12.18
N LYS A 580 14.36 -23.62 11.78
CA LYS A 580 14.74 -24.45 10.62
C LYS A 580 14.13 -23.97 9.30
N ASP A 581 12.96 -23.33 9.37
CA ASP A 581 12.28 -22.75 8.20
C ASP A 581 11.52 -21.47 8.61
N PRO A 582 12.24 -20.35 8.83
CA PRO A 582 11.63 -19.10 9.27
C PRO A 582 10.68 -18.51 8.22
N SER A 583 10.82 -18.91 6.95
CA SER A 583 10.03 -18.42 5.82
C SER A 583 8.64 -19.05 5.67
N ASN A 584 8.33 -20.06 6.48
CA ASN A 584 7.09 -20.83 6.35
C ASN A 584 6.25 -20.76 7.64
N PRO A 585 5.23 -19.88 7.69
CA PRO A 585 4.34 -19.76 8.85
C PRO A 585 3.57 -21.02 9.23
N ALA A 586 3.36 -21.93 8.26
CA ALA A 586 2.71 -23.20 8.54
C ALA A 586 3.57 -24.14 9.40
N SER A 587 4.88 -23.86 9.50
CA SER A 587 5.83 -24.63 10.29
C SER A 587 5.99 -24.14 11.74
N TYR A 588 5.28 -23.06 12.11
CA TYR A 588 5.35 -22.48 13.45
C TYR A 588 4.50 -23.27 14.44
N ALA A 589 4.97 -23.39 15.67
CA ALA A 589 4.28 -24.12 16.72
C ALA A 589 4.41 -23.39 18.07
N ASN A 590 3.30 -23.36 18.81
CA ASN A 590 3.27 -22.85 20.17
C ASN A 590 4.02 -23.81 21.10
N LYS A 591 4.88 -23.27 21.98
CA LYS A 591 5.74 -24.07 22.87
C LYS A 591 5.16 -24.28 24.28
N GLY A 592 4.07 -23.58 24.64
CA GLY A 592 3.42 -23.62 25.95
C GLY A 592 2.38 -24.74 26.10
N LYS A 593 2.14 -25.19 27.34
CA LYS A 593 1.16 -26.24 27.67
C LYS A 593 -0.27 -25.74 27.91
N ASP A 594 -0.48 -24.42 27.92
CA ASP A 594 -1.76 -23.77 28.30
C ASP A 594 -2.34 -22.90 27.15
N THR A 595 -2.16 -23.29 25.89
CA THR A 595 -2.65 -22.54 24.73
C THR A 595 -4.15 -22.25 24.78
N ASP A 596 -4.96 -23.16 25.29
CA ASP A 596 -6.42 -22.98 25.38
C ASP A 596 -6.82 -21.88 26.38
N LYS A 597 -6.05 -21.72 27.46
CA LYS A 597 -6.28 -20.63 28.42
C LYS A 597 -5.94 -19.27 27.80
N ILE A 598 -4.86 -19.22 27.02
CA ILE A 598 -4.46 -18.01 26.31
C ILE A 598 -5.51 -17.65 25.23
N LEU A 599 -6.01 -18.64 24.48
CA LEU A 599 -7.07 -18.43 23.50
C LEU A 599 -8.37 -17.94 24.14
N LEU A 600 -8.75 -18.47 25.31
CA LEU A 600 -9.91 -18.01 26.07
C LEU A 600 -9.74 -16.56 26.54
N LEU A 601 -8.56 -16.21 27.06
CA LEU A 601 -8.26 -14.84 27.48
C LEU A 601 -8.31 -13.87 26.30
N ILE A 602 -7.71 -14.24 25.17
CA ILE A 602 -7.75 -13.44 23.94
C ILE A 602 -9.19 -13.22 23.48
N ASN A 603 -10.01 -14.27 23.56
CA ASN A 603 -11.41 -14.20 23.18
C ASN A 603 -12.21 -13.23 24.05
N ASP A 604 -12.04 -13.31 25.36
CA ASP A 604 -12.82 -12.54 26.32
C ASP A 604 -12.40 -11.06 26.32
N GLU A 605 -11.09 -10.77 26.20
CA GLU A 605 -10.57 -9.40 26.27
C GLU A 605 -10.61 -8.66 24.93
N PHE A 606 -10.47 -9.36 23.79
CA PHE A 606 -10.26 -8.71 22.48
C PHE A 606 -11.28 -9.10 21.40
N LEU A 607 -12.11 -10.12 21.62
CA LEU A 607 -13.13 -10.56 20.66
C LEU A 607 -14.54 -10.64 21.28
N SER A 608 -14.77 -9.91 22.37
CA SER A 608 -16.07 -9.81 23.06
C SER A 608 -16.68 -11.15 23.48
N GLY A 609 -15.88 -12.21 23.60
CA GLY A 609 -16.35 -13.57 23.94
C GLY A 609 -16.86 -14.41 22.75
N GLU A 610 -16.87 -13.89 21.51
CA GLU A 610 -17.58 -14.49 20.38
C GLU A 610 -16.82 -15.61 19.63
N GLY A 611 -15.49 -15.60 19.70
CA GLY A 611 -14.58 -16.49 18.99
C GLY A 611 -14.40 -17.87 19.59
N PHE A 612 -13.42 -18.01 20.48
CA PHE A 612 -13.02 -19.28 21.07
C PHE A 612 -14.05 -19.75 22.11
N LYS A 613 -14.53 -20.99 21.98
CA LYS A 613 -15.42 -21.62 22.97
C LYS A 613 -14.76 -22.88 23.50
N ALA A 614 -14.39 -22.87 24.78
CA ALA A 614 -13.79 -24.04 25.44
C ALA A 614 -14.72 -25.27 25.31
N GLY A 615 -14.16 -26.41 24.87
CA GLY A 615 -14.89 -27.69 24.80
C GLY A 615 -15.37 -28.13 23.40
N ARG A 616 -14.93 -27.50 22.31
CA ARG A 616 -15.09 -28.07 20.95
C ARG A 616 -14.01 -29.12 20.69
N ASN A 617 -14.21 -30.32 21.23
CA ASN A 617 -13.61 -31.54 20.67
C ASN A 617 -14.51 -32.12 19.59
#